data_AF-A0A381SQT1-F1
#
_entry.id   AF-A0A381SQT1-F1
#
_cell.length_a   1.000
_cell.length_b   1.000
_cell.length_c   1.000
_cell.angle_alpha   90.00
_cell.angle_beta   90.00
_cell.angle_gamma   90.00
#
_symmetry.space_group_name_H-M   'P 1'
#
loop_
_entity.id
_entity.type
_entity.pdbx_description
1 polymer ?
#
loop_
_entity_poly.entity_id
_entity_poly.type
_entity_poly.pdbx_seq_one_letter_code
_entity_poly.pdbx_strand_id
1 'polypeptide(L)'
;MTLTFTYGPDSKPIAGIKIIMTESDGTVTVLTTDVNGQITLPSTTNTYTLEASLAETGSDPISVQDALYILQHIVELRELDAEQIKAADINGDGNITIQDALKVLQHNVELTT
;
A
#
# COMPACT_ATOMS: atom_id res chain seq x y z
N MET A 1 23.38 -0.61 12.45
CA MET A 1 22.33 0.43 12.52
C MET A 1 21.01 -0.22 12.11
N THR A 2 19.89 0.11 12.76
CA THR A 2 18.58 -0.45 12.39
C THR A 2 17.75 0.63 11.71
N LEU A 3 17.17 0.31 10.56
CA LEU A 3 16.15 1.12 9.90
C LEU A 3 14.78 0.50 10.14
N THR A 4 13.76 1.33 10.28
CA THR A 4 12.38 0.91 10.52
C THR A 4 11.47 1.60 9.52
N PHE A 5 10.63 0.82 8.84
CA PHE A 5 9.68 1.29 7.84
C PHE A 5 8.26 1.04 8.33
N THR A 6 7.48 2.11 8.41
CA THR A 6 6.09 2.09 8.88
C THR A 6 5.19 2.93 7.97
N TYR A 7 3.90 2.60 7.94
CA TYR A 7 2.87 3.28 7.15
C TYR A 7 1.68 3.72 8.01
N GLY A 8 1.11 4.86 7.67
CA GLY A 8 -0.12 5.36 8.27
C GLY A 8 0.06 5.96 9.68
N PRO A 9 -1.02 6.53 10.24
CA PRO A 9 -0.99 7.17 11.56
C PRO A 9 -0.67 6.21 12.70
N ASP A 10 -1.02 4.92 12.55
CA ASP A 10 -0.76 3.87 13.54
C ASP A 10 0.65 3.27 13.46
N SER A 11 1.52 3.81 12.59
CA SER A 11 2.88 3.30 12.37
C SER A 11 2.92 1.80 12.07
N LYS A 12 2.00 1.34 11.20
CA LYS A 12 1.89 -0.08 10.83
C LYS A 12 3.20 -0.56 10.17
N PRO A 13 3.83 -1.63 10.65
CA PRO A 13 5.11 -2.10 10.09
C PRO A 13 4.94 -2.61 8.65
N ILE A 14 5.93 -2.29 7.79
CA ILE A 14 5.94 -2.72 6.39
C ILE A 14 6.99 -3.82 6.20
N ALA A 15 6.54 -5.06 6.18
CA ALA A 15 7.37 -6.22 5.88
C ALA A 15 7.62 -6.36 4.38
N GLY A 16 8.75 -6.97 4.00
CA GLY A 16 9.03 -7.32 2.60
C GLY A 16 9.59 -6.20 1.73
N ILE A 17 9.94 -5.03 2.27
CA ILE A 17 10.65 -3.99 1.52
C ILE A 17 12.05 -4.52 1.19
N LYS A 18 12.36 -4.60 -0.10
CA LYS A 18 13.68 -4.96 -0.60
C LYS A 18 14.57 -3.72 -0.61
N ILE A 19 15.72 -3.81 0.04
CA ILE A 19 16.73 -2.75 0.06
C ILE A 19 17.99 -3.26 -0.64
N ILE A 20 18.42 -2.54 -1.66
CA ILE A 20 19.69 -2.76 -2.36
C ILE A 20 20.69 -1.79 -1.76
N MET A 21 21.66 -2.32 -1.02
CA MET A 21 22.80 -1.56 -0.52
C MET A 21 23.97 -1.73 -1.48
N THR A 22 24.44 -0.62 -2.05
CA THR A 22 25.58 -0.61 -2.96
C THR A 22 26.72 0.16 -2.31
N GLU A 23 27.80 -0.54 -1.96
CA GLU A 23 29.01 0.06 -1.41
C GLU A 23 29.86 0.73 -2.51
N SER A 24 30.74 1.65 -2.11
CA SER A 24 31.61 2.40 -3.04
C SER A 24 32.60 1.51 -3.81
N ASP A 25 32.86 0.29 -3.33
CA ASP A 25 33.69 -0.71 -4.01
C ASP A 25 32.89 -1.57 -5.02
N GLY A 26 31.59 -1.31 -5.15
CA GLY A 26 30.68 -2.04 -6.04
C GLY A 26 30.05 -3.28 -5.41
N THR A 27 30.31 -3.58 -4.14
CA THR A 27 29.65 -4.68 -3.43
C THR A 27 28.16 -4.36 -3.26
N VAL A 28 27.31 -5.28 -3.73
CA VAL A 28 25.85 -5.17 -3.62
C VAL A 28 25.33 -6.18 -2.60
N THR A 29 24.62 -5.70 -1.59
CA THR A 29 23.91 -6.52 -0.61
C THR A 29 22.41 -6.27 -0.74
N VAL A 30 21.64 -7.33 -0.93
CA VAL A 30 20.18 -7.26 -0.91
C VAL A 30 19.69 -7.64 0.47
N LEU A 31 18.93 -6.74 1.09
CA LEU A 31 18.32 -6.94 2.39
C LEU A 31 16.79 -6.85 2.25
N THR A 32 16.06 -7.38 3.23
CA THR A 32 14.59 -7.31 3.25
C THR A 32 14.09 -6.99 4.66
N THR A 33 13.06 -6.16 4.78
CA THR A 33 12.45 -5.87 6.09
C THR A 33 11.72 -7.08 6.67
N ASP A 34 11.84 -7.27 7.98
CA ASP A 34 11.17 -8.33 8.72
C ASP A 34 9.67 -8.03 8.97
N VAL A 35 8.99 -8.91 9.69
CA VAL A 35 7.55 -8.75 10.05
C VAL A 35 7.26 -7.50 10.88
N ASN A 36 8.28 -6.91 11.50
CA ASN A 36 8.18 -5.66 12.27
C ASN A 36 8.59 -4.44 11.43
N GLY A 37 8.79 -4.61 10.11
CA GLY A 37 9.22 -3.55 9.21
C GLY A 37 10.66 -3.09 9.46
N GLN A 38 11.47 -3.92 10.14
CA GLN A 38 12.82 -3.57 10.55
C GLN A 38 13.87 -4.24 9.66
N ILE A 39 15.01 -3.59 9.55
CA ILE A 39 16.18 -4.12 8.86
C ILE A 39 17.44 -3.65 9.56
N THR A 40 18.35 -4.58 9.80
CA THR A 40 19.67 -4.26 10.38
C THR A 40 20.68 -4.15 9.25
N LEU A 41 21.23 -2.96 9.09
CA LEU A 41 22.31 -2.72 8.14
C LEU A 41 23.61 -3.35 8.67
N PRO A 42 24.35 -4.09 7.83
CA PRO A 42 25.66 -4.61 8.18
C PRO A 42 26.63 -3.46 8.43
N SER A 43 27.63 -3.71 9.27
CA SER A 43 28.72 -2.76 9.47
C SER A 43 29.66 -2.80 8.27
N THR A 44 29.87 -1.66 7.62
CA THR A 44 30.82 -1.51 6.51
C THR A 44 31.77 -0.35 6.81
N THR A 45 32.96 -0.36 6.23
CA THR A 45 33.93 0.75 6.30
C THR A 45 33.81 1.72 5.12
N ASN A 46 33.15 1.29 4.05
CA ASN A 46 32.97 2.05 2.81
C ASN A 46 31.74 2.97 2.91
N THR A 47 31.70 4.01 2.07
CA THR A 47 30.44 4.73 1.83
C THR A 47 29.51 3.85 1.00
N TYR A 48 28.20 4.02 1.16
CA TYR A 48 27.20 3.21 0.45
C TYR A 48 25.94 4.02 0.10
N THR A 49 25.22 3.57 -0.91
CA THR A 49 23.87 4.02 -1.25
C THR A 49 22.85 2.94 -0.88
N LEU A 50 21.61 3.37 -0.61
CA LEU A 50 20.48 2.47 -0.31
C LEU A 50 19.34 2.79 -1.29
N GLU A 51 18.90 1.77 -2.02
CA GLU A 51 17.71 1.85 -2.87
C GLU A 51 16.65 0.90 -2.32
N ALA A 52 15.51 1.46 -1.89
CA ALA A 52 14.38 0.68 -1.37
C ALA A 52 13.32 0.50 -2.46
N SER A 53 12.79 -0.72 -2.56
CA SER A 53 11.68 -1.07 -3.45
C SER A 53 10.74 -2.03 -2.73
N LEU A 54 9.45 -1.84 -2.89
CA LEU A 54 8.44 -2.79 -2.47
C LEU A 54 7.75 -3.28 -3.73
N ALA A 55 7.91 -4.56 -4.06
CA ALA A 55 7.08 -5.16 -5.09
C ALA A 55 5.65 -5.22 -4.54
N GLU A 56 4.65 -4.85 -5.35
CA GLU A 56 3.26 -5.08 -4.98
C GLU A 56 3.08 -6.58 -4.75
N THR A 57 2.79 -6.95 -3.50
CA THR A 57 2.65 -8.35 -3.07
C THR A 57 1.18 -8.71 -2.82
N GLY A 58 0.25 -7.81 -3.17
CA GLY A 58 -1.18 -8.06 -3.07
C GLY A 58 -1.78 -8.53 -4.39
N SER A 59 -2.76 -9.43 -4.32
CA SER A 59 -3.85 -9.39 -5.29
C SER A 59 -4.47 -8.00 -5.25
N ASP A 60 -4.98 -7.50 -6.39
CA ASP A 60 -5.85 -6.33 -6.37
C ASP A 60 -6.94 -6.57 -5.30
N PRO A 61 -6.91 -5.83 -4.17
CA PRO A 61 -7.85 -6.05 -3.09
C PRO A 61 -9.24 -5.52 -3.45
N ILE A 62 -9.38 -4.80 -4.57
CA ILE A 62 -10.62 -4.22 -5.04
C ILE A 62 -11.44 -5.30 -5.76
N SER A 63 -12.71 -5.41 -5.39
CA SER A 63 -13.63 -6.41 -5.89
C SER A 63 -14.97 -5.80 -6.29
N VAL A 64 -15.75 -6.51 -7.10
CA VAL A 64 -17.16 -6.15 -7.36
C VAL A 64 -18.01 -6.05 -6.09
N GLN A 65 -17.58 -6.70 -4.99
CA GLN A 65 -18.27 -6.62 -3.70
C GLN A 65 -18.12 -5.23 -3.07
N ASP A 66 -16.99 -4.55 -3.29
CA ASP A 66 -16.75 -3.19 -2.81
C ASP A 66 -17.70 -2.21 -3.51
N ALA A 67 -17.89 -2.34 -4.83
CA ALA A 67 -18.87 -1.56 -5.57
C ALA A 67 -20.30 -1.79 -5.03
N LEU A 68 -20.65 -3.04 -4.70
CA LEU A 68 -21.96 -3.35 -4.12
C LEU A 68 -22.15 -2.69 -2.75
N TYR A 69 -21.11 -2.63 -1.90
CA TYR A 69 -21.18 -1.95 -0.61
C TYR A 69 -21.38 -0.45 -0.75
N ILE A 70 -20.68 0.18 -1.70
CA ILE A 70 -20.87 1.60 -2.04
C ILE A 70 -22.32 1.84 -2.49
N LEU A 71 -22.86 1.01 -3.39
CA LEU A 71 -24.24 1.14 -3.86
C LEU A 71 -25.26 0.96 -2.72
N GLN A 72 -25.07 -0.02 -1.83
CA GLN A 72 -25.93 -0.23 -0.67
C GLN A 72 -25.89 0.96 0.29
N HIS A 73 -24.73 1.58 0.48
CA HIS A 73 -24.59 2.77 1.31
C HIS A 73 -25.38 3.96 0.75
N ILE A 74 -25.29 4.18 -0.57
CA ILE A 74 -26.02 5.27 -1.26
C ILE A 74 -27.54 5.13 -1.10
N VAL A 75 -28.06 3.90 -1.07
CA VAL A 75 -29.49 3.63 -0.84
C VAL A 75 -29.84 3.36 0.63
N GLU A 76 -28.94 3.70 1.56
CA GLU A 76 -29.13 3.58 3.02
C GLU A 76 -29.42 2.15 3.51
N LEU A 77 -29.06 1.12 2.73
CA LEU A 77 -29.18 -0.29 3.10
C LEU A 77 -27.97 -0.81 3.89
N ARG A 78 -26.91 -0.02 3.99
CA ARG A 78 -25.66 -0.34 4.70
C ARG A 78 -25.02 0.91 5.30
N GLU A 79 -24.60 0.80 6.55
CA GLU A 79 -23.69 1.76 7.17
C GLU A 79 -22.23 1.35 6.91
N LEU A 80 -21.41 2.31 6.50
CA LEU A 80 -19.97 2.15 6.32
C LEU A 80 -19.22 2.78 7.51
N ASP A 81 -18.11 2.17 7.90
CA ASP A 81 -17.22 2.78 8.89
C ASP A 81 -16.40 3.95 8.30
N ALA A 82 -15.67 4.67 9.15
CA ALA A 82 -14.92 5.85 8.74
C ALA A 82 -13.77 5.55 7.76
N GLU A 83 -13.18 4.35 7.79
CA GLU A 83 -12.15 3.94 6.83
C GLU A 83 -12.79 3.56 5.50
N GLN A 84 -13.92 2.84 5.55
CA GLN A 84 -14.72 2.47 4.38
C GLN A 84 -15.29 3.70 3.67
N ILE A 85 -15.71 4.73 4.39
CA ILE A 85 -16.17 6.00 3.79
C ILE A 85 -15.04 6.66 3.00
N LYS A 86 -13.82 6.68 3.55
CA LYS A 86 -12.64 7.23 2.85
C LYS A 86 -12.25 6.38 1.65
N ALA A 87 -12.37 5.05 1.76
CA ALA A 87 -12.08 4.15 0.66
C ALA A 87 -13.15 4.18 -0.44
N ALA A 88 -14.41 4.45 -0.09
CA ALA A 88 -15.53 4.56 -1.01
C ALA A 88 -15.53 5.85 -1.83
N ASP A 89 -14.85 6.89 -1.37
CA ASP A 89 -14.62 8.14 -2.13
C ASP A 89 -13.43 7.95 -3.09
N ILE A 90 -13.69 7.28 -4.21
CA ILE A 90 -12.66 6.89 -5.19
C ILE A 90 -12.12 8.11 -5.94
N ASN A 91 -12.94 9.15 -6.12
CA ASN A 91 -12.53 10.36 -6.82
C ASN A 91 -11.93 11.45 -5.91
N GLY A 92 -12.06 11.32 -4.58
CA GLY A 92 -11.52 12.23 -3.58
C GLY A 92 -12.29 13.54 -3.45
N ASP A 93 -13.56 13.60 -3.87
CA ASP A 93 -14.39 14.82 -3.84
C ASP A 93 -15.13 15.02 -2.51
N GLY A 94 -15.02 14.06 -1.58
CA GLY A 94 -15.66 14.07 -0.27
C GLY A 94 -17.10 13.55 -0.25
N ASN A 95 -17.66 13.12 -1.38
CA ASN A 95 -19.00 12.54 -1.48
C ASN A 95 -18.92 11.11 -1.98
N ILE A 96 -19.74 10.23 -1.41
CA ILE A 96 -19.88 8.85 -1.90
C ILE A 96 -21.03 8.81 -2.89
N THR A 97 -20.72 8.56 -4.16
CA THR A 97 -21.69 8.58 -5.25
C THR A 97 -21.68 7.31 -6.09
N ILE A 98 -22.66 7.19 -6.98
CA ILE A 98 -22.72 6.07 -7.94
C ILE A 98 -21.50 6.06 -8.86
N GLN A 99 -20.85 7.22 -9.09
CA GLN A 99 -19.66 7.29 -9.92
C GLN A 99 -18.49 6.56 -9.27
N ASP A 100 -18.38 6.60 -7.94
CA ASP A 100 -17.34 5.90 -7.20
C ASP A 100 -17.54 4.39 -7.29
N ALA A 101 -18.78 3.91 -7.11
CA ALA A 101 -19.13 2.51 -7.34
C ALA A 101 -18.84 2.07 -8.79
N LEU A 102 -19.11 2.93 -9.78
CA LEU A 102 -18.85 2.63 -11.18
C LEU A 102 -17.35 2.52 -11.48
N LYS A 103 -16.52 3.38 -10.88
CA LYS A 103 -15.05 3.29 -11.02
C LYS A 103 -14.51 1.98 -10.45
N VAL A 104 -15.02 1.53 -9.31
CA VAL A 104 -14.67 0.22 -8.74
C VAL A 104 -15.03 -0.92 -9.72
N LEU A 105 -16.22 -0.87 -10.31
CA LEU A 105 -16.61 -1.86 -11.32
C LEU A 105 -15.71 -1.82 -12.57
N GLN A 106 -15.34 -0.62 -13.03
CA GLN A 106 -14.43 -0.44 -14.18
C GLN A 106 -13.03 -0.97 -13.91
N HIS A 107 -12.50 -0.76 -12.71
CA HIS A 107 -11.22 -1.32 -12.29
C HIS A 107 -11.25 -2.86 -12.30
N ASN A 108 -12.33 -3.46 -11.78
CA ASN A 108 -12.50 -4.92 -11.75
C ASN A 108 -12.59 -5.58 -13.12
N VAL A 109 -12.96 -4.83 -14.17
CA VAL A 109 -12.97 -5.32 -15.56
C VAL A 109 -11.75 -4.82 -16.36
N GLU A 110 -10.70 -4.36 -15.67
CA GLU A 110 -9.44 -3.85 -16.25
C GLU A 110 -9.61 -2.69 -17.24
N LEU A 111 -10.72 -1.95 -17.16
CA LEU A 111 -10.98 -0.80 -18.03
C LEU A 111 -10.31 0.49 -17.53
N THR A 112 -9.88 0.51 -16.27
CA THR A 112 -9.15 1.62 -15.64
C THR A 112 -8.17 1.06 -14.62
N THR A 113 -6.87 1.28 -14.82
CA THR A 113 -5.82 1.03 -13.81
C THR A 113 -5.73 2.18 -12.82
#